data_AF-A0A7J6SNG7-F1
#
_entry.id   AF-A0A7J6SNG7-F1
#
_cell.length_a   1.000
_cell.length_b   1.000
_cell.length_c   1.000
_cell.angle_alpha   90.00
_cell.angle_beta   90.00
_cell.angle_gamma   90.00
#
_symmetry.space_group_name_H-M   'P 1'
#
loop_
_entity.id
_entity.type
_entity.pdbx_description
1 polymer ?
#
loop_
_entity_poly.entity_id
_entity_poly.type
_entity_poly.pdbx_seq_one_letter_code
_entity_poly.pdbx_strand_id
1 'polypeptide(L)'
;MVFNVIRHVSQLLPRLYCVALLLLGPVPSGAVEPETAGAPAAADPVPFLIHISDIHVSQFNNITINKLSAFCRDFLPRVKDHGLVATVLGGDLVDSNVAAWSGQYPGPIAEEWAKLSHVLLTECAPHSPILTVRGNHDSFAVAGYDDEKNHFYRDMVEQVSSCSTSL
;
A
#
# COMPACT_ATOMS: atom_id res chain seq x y z
N MET A 1 12.67 38.82 -19.33
CA MET A 1 11.61 39.42 -18.49
C MET A 1 10.62 38.35 -18.01
N VAL A 2 11.09 37.23 -17.44
CA VAL A 2 10.26 36.05 -17.04
C VAL A 2 10.60 35.56 -15.62
N PHE A 3 11.50 36.24 -14.91
CA PHE A 3 11.98 35.83 -13.57
C PHE A 3 11.24 36.49 -12.40
N ASN A 4 10.22 37.33 -12.64
CA ASN A 4 9.55 38.10 -11.58
C ASN A 4 8.12 37.65 -11.25
N VAL A 5 7.54 36.66 -11.94
CA VAL A 5 6.17 36.19 -11.68
C VAL A 5 6.14 34.99 -10.72
N ILE A 6 7.21 34.20 -10.65
CA ILE A 6 7.22 32.95 -9.86
C ILE A 6 7.42 33.21 -8.35
N ARG A 7 8.01 34.37 -7.97
CA ARG A 7 8.29 34.68 -6.55
C ARG A 7 7.05 35.12 -5.76
N HIS A 8 5.94 35.47 -6.42
CA HIS A 8 4.70 35.91 -5.76
C HIS A 8 3.69 34.77 -5.50
N VAL A 9 3.79 33.63 -6.18
CA VAL A 9 2.87 32.49 -5.97
C VAL A 9 3.30 31.65 -4.75
N SER A 10 4.59 31.67 -4.39
CA SER A 10 5.17 30.88 -3.29
C SER A 10 4.86 31.39 -1.86
N GLN A 11 4.23 32.54 -1.69
CA GLN A 11 3.85 33.07 -0.37
C GLN A 11 2.34 33.01 -0.07
N LEU A 12 1.53 32.61 -1.06
CA LEU A 12 0.06 32.51 -0.91
C LEU A 12 -0.44 31.09 -0.63
N LEU A 13 0.34 30.07 -0.97
CA LEU A 13 -0.04 28.66 -0.77
C LEU A 13 -0.14 28.19 0.70
N PRO A 14 0.71 28.63 1.66
CA PRO A 14 0.55 28.20 3.06
C PRO A 14 -0.63 28.89 3.77
N ARG A 15 -1.16 29.98 3.23
CA ARG A 15 -2.35 30.67 3.78
C ARG A 15 -3.67 30.09 3.28
N LEU A 16 -3.70 29.54 2.06
CA LEU A 16 -4.88 28.86 1.53
C LEU A 16 -5.16 27.52 2.22
N TYR A 17 -4.13 26.84 2.73
CA TYR A 17 -4.31 25.58 3.47
C TYR A 17 -4.96 25.78 4.86
N CYS A 18 -4.72 26.92 5.51
CA CYS A 18 -5.41 27.24 6.77
C CYS A 18 -6.86 27.69 6.56
N VAL A 19 -7.21 28.26 5.40
CA VAL A 19 -8.59 28.71 5.13
C VAL A 19 -9.48 27.55 4.66
N ALA A 20 -8.93 26.53 3.99
CA ALA A 20 -9.70 25.34 3.62
C ALA A 20 -10.14 24.49 4.83
N LEU A 21 -9.36 24.47 5.93
CA LEU A 21 -9.77 23.83 7.18
C LEU A 21 -10.84 24.60 7.97
N LEU A 22 -11.02 25.89 7.68
CA LEU A 22 -12.04 26.75 8.32
C LEU A 22 -13.37 26.78 7.55
N LEU A 23 -13.39 26.31 6.29
CA LEU A 23 -14.61 26.19 5.48
C LEU A 23 -15.24 24.80 5.53
N LEU A 24 -14.53 23.81 6.09
CA LEU A 24 -15.17 22.62 6.62
C LEU A 24 -15.82 23.03 7.94
N GLY A 25 -17.13 23.24 7.93
CA GLY A 25 -17.90 23.41 9.16
C GLY A 25 -17.59 22.28 10.16
N PRO A 26 -17.86 22.49 11.46
CA PRO A 26 -17.63 21.47 12.47
C PRO A 26 -18.16 20.12 12.00
N VAL A 27 -17.39 19.05 12.22
CA VAL A 27 -17.85 17.66 12.03
C VAL A 27 -19.25 17.59 12.62
N PRO A 28 -20.29 17.21 11.85
CA PRO A 28 -21.64 17.17 12.37
C PRO A 28 -21.61 16.31 13.63
N SER A 29 -21.99 16.89 14.78
CA SER A 29 -22.00 16.21 16.07
C SER A 29 -23.16 15.21 16.18
N GLY A 30 -23.53 14.59 15.05
CA GLY A 30 -24.35 13.40 15.04
C GLY A 30 -23.51 12.30 15.68
N ALA A 31 -23.54 12.24 17.01
CA ALA A 31 -23.34 11.00 17.72
C ALA A 31 -24.42 10.04 17.22
N VAL A 32 -24.13 9.36 16.11
CA VAL A 32 -24.78 8.09 15.84
C VAL A 32 -24.20 7.19 16.91
N GLU A 33 -24.98 6.97 17.97
CA GLU A 33 -24.71 5.90 18.92
C GLU A 33 -24.36 4.66 18.09
N PRO A 34 -23.21 4.02 18.30
CA PRO A 34 -22.85 2.85 17.53
C PRO A 34 -23.98 1.84 17.72
N GLU A 35 -24.72 1.55 16.65
CA GLU A 35 -25.66 0.44 16.69
C GLU A 35 -24.85 -0.77 17.12
N THR A 36 -25.23 -1.35 18.26
CA THR A 36 -24.69 -2.64 18.67
C THR A 36 -25.07 -3.62 17.58
N ALA A 37 -24.11 -3.96 16.72
CA ALA A 37 -24.28 -5.00 15.74
C ALA A 37 -24.78 -6.24 16.47
N GLY A 38 -26.02 -6.65 16.18
CA GLY A 38 -26.60 -7.85 16.75
C GLY A 38 -25.67 -9.03 16.47
N ALA A 39 -25.59 -9.98 17.42
CA ALA A 39 -24.77 -11.16 17.23
C ALA A 39 -25.18 -11.88 15.92
N PRO A 40 -24.23 -12.22 15.04
CA PRO A 40 -24.56 -12.90 13.79
C PRO A 40 -25.20 -14.27 14.08
N ALA A 41 -26.10 -14.71 13.20
CA ALA A 41 -26.68 -16.05 13.29
C ALA A 41 -25.56 -17.10 13.17
N ALA A 42 -25.62 -18.15 13.99
CA ALA A 42 -24.53 -19.12 14.19
C ALA A 42 -24.11 -19.95 12.95
N ALA A 43 -24.74 -19.75 11.79
CA ALA A 43 -24.57 -20.57 10.60
C ALA A 43 -23.96 -19.83 9.39
N ASP A 44 -23.76 -18.51 9.46
CA ASP A 44 -23.20 -17.76 8.33
C ASP A 44 -21.66 -17.90 8.28
N PRO A 45 -21.06 -18.01 7.08
CA PRO A 45 -19.61 -17.96 6.92
C PRO A 45 -19.06 -16.68 7.55
N VAL A 46 -18.05 -16.80 8.43
CA VAL A 46 -17.42 -15.65 9.05
C VAL A 46 -16.44 -15.04 8.03
N PRO A 47 -16.70 -13.84 7.51
CA PRO A 47 -15.77 -13.19 6.61
C PRO A 47 -14.49 -12.83 7.37
N PHE A 48 -13.34 -13.08 6.77
CA PHE A 48 -12.06 -12.70 7.35
C PHE A 48 -11.14 -12.06 6.32
N LEU A 49 -10.22 -11.24 6.83
CA LEU A 49 -9.13 -10.62 6.08
C LEU A 49 -7.83 -11.22 6.57
N ILE A 50 -6.88 -11.42 5.67
CA ILE A 50 -5.51 -11.73 6.07
C ILE A 50 -4.71 -10.45 6.04
N HIS A 51 -3.98 -10.13 7.10
CA HIS A 51 -3.09 -8.96 7.14
C HIS A 51 -1.64 -9.41 7.22
N ILE A 52 -0.82 -8.95 6.28
CA ILE A 52 0.62 -9.24 6.18
C ILE A 52 1.35 -7.89 6.15
N SER A 53 2.39 -7.72 6.93
CA SER A 53 3.18 -6.48 7.01
C SER A 53 4.65 -6.83 7.17
N ASP A 54 5.53 -5.84 6.95
CA ASP A 54 6.96 -5.94 7.26
C ASP A 54 7.62 -7.13 6.55
N ILE A 55 7.26 -7.34 5.27
CA ILE A 55 7.78 -8.44 4.46
C ILE A 55 9.27 -8.22 4.20
N HIS A 56 9.70 -6.96 4.02
CA HIS A 56 11.10 -6.62 3.76
C HIS A 56 11.72 -7.48 2.64
N VAL A 57 11.16 -7.36 1.43
CA VAL A 57 11.77 -7.93 0.23
C VAL A 57 13.10 -7.22 -0.02
N SER A 58 14.17 -8.02 -0.08
CA SER A 58 15.53 -7.55 -0.19
C SER A 58 16.14 -7.91 -1.54
N GLN A 59 16.96 -7.04 -2.12
CA GLN A 59 17.79 -7.40 -3.27
C GLN A 59 18.89 -8.41 -2.88
N PHE A 60 19.31 -8.42 -1.61
CA PHE A 60 20.47 -9.17 -1.15
C PHE A 60 20.18 -10.64 -0.85
N ASN A 61 18.91 -10.99 -0.61
CA ASN A 61 18.50 -12.37 -0.35
C ASN A 61 17.03 -12.59 -0.75
N ASN A 62 16.70 -13.85 -1.03
CA ASN A 62 15.35 -14.22 -1.47
C ASN A 62 14.51 -14.90 -0.36
N ILE A 63 14.90 -14.81 0.91
CA ILE A 63 14.25 -15.58 1.98
C ILE A 63 12.79 -15.13 2.16
N THR A 64 12.56 -13.83 2.27
CA THR A 64 11.23 -13.25 2.54
C THR A 64 10.30 -13.43 1.35
N ILE A 65 10.80 -13.15 0.13
CA ILE A 65 10.00 -13.34 -1.09
C ILE A 65 9.64 -14.82 -1.33
N ASN A 66 10.55 -15.77 -1.05
CA ASN A 66 10.24 -17.20 -1.17
C ASN A 66 9.17 -17.65 -0.15
N LYS A 67 9.18 -17.08 1.06
CA LYS A 67 8.14 -17.35 2.06
C LYS A 67 6.80 -16.78 1.66
N LEU A 68 6.76 -15.56 1.11
CA LEU A 68 5.55 -14.97 0.57
C LEU A 68 5.00 -15.82 -0.59
N SER A 69 5.88 -16.26 -1.49
CA SER A 69 5.54 -17.15 -2.60
C SER A 69 4.92 -18.47 -2.11
N ALA A 70 5.54 -19.13 -1.13
CA ALA A 70 5.00 -20.33 -0.52
C ALA A 70 3.65 -20.08 0.16
N PHE A 71 3.50 -18.96 0.89
CA PHE A 71 2.23 -18.56 1.46
C PHE A 71 1.14 -18.42 0.38
N CYS A 72 1.44 -17.77 -0.74
CA CYS A 72 0.47 -17.57 -1.81
C CYS A 72 0.12 -18.85 -2.56
N ARG A 73 1.08 -19.74 -2.82
CA ARG A 73 0.82 -21.01 -3.54
C ARG A 73 0.24 -22.11 -2.67
N ASP A 74 0.59 -22.15 -1.39
CA ASP A 74 0.28 -23.31 -0.54
C ASP A 74 -0.84 -23.02 0.46
N PHE A 75 -0.93 -21.78 0.97
CA PHE A 75 -1.90 -21.42 2.01
C PHE A 75 -3.15 -20.76 1.43
N LEU A 76 -3.01 -19.70 0.62
CA LEU A 76 -4.17 -18.96 0.09
C LEU A 76 -5.21 -19.85 -0.62
N PRO A 77 -4.83 -20.84 -1.47
CA PRO A 77 -5.81 -21.70 -2.13
C PRO A 77 -6.64 -22.54 -1.17
N ARG A 78 -6.11 -22.83 0.03
CA ARG A 78 -6.80 -23.64 1.04
C ARG A 78 -7.82 -22.85 1.84
N VAL A 79 -7.71 -21.53 1.85
CA VAL A 79 -8.53 -20.66 2.70
C VAL A 79 -9.45 -19.74 1.90
N LYS A 80 -9.23 -19.59 0.58
CA LYS A 80 -10.03 -18.70 -0.28
C LYS A 80 -11.54 -19.00 -0.22
N ASP A 81 -11.92 -20.27 -0.16
CA ASP A 81 -13.33 -20.71 -0.17
C ASP A 81 -13.96 -20.75 1.24
N HIS A 82 -13.23 -20.29 2.27
CA HIS A 82 -13.64 -20.33 3.68
C HIS A 82 -14.08 -18.96 4.24
N GLY A 83 -14.37 -17.99 3.38
CA GLY A 83 -14.77 -16.63 3.79
C GLY A 83 -13.66 -15.59 3.71
N LEU A 84 -12.57 -15.87 2.99
CA LEU A 84 -11.52 -14.88 2.74
C LEU A 84 -12.07 -13.74 1.87
N VAL A 85 -12.06 -12.52 2.41
CA VAL A 85 -12.49 -11.31 1.69
C VAL A 85 -11.34 -10.72 0.88
N ALA A 86 -10.17 -10.57 1.51
CA ALA A 86 -8.99 -9.97 0.90
C ALA A 86 -7.73 -10.27 1.71
N THR A 87 -6.58 -10.10 1.06
CA THR A 87 -5.27 -10.04 1.70
C THR A 87 -4.81 -8.58 1.70
N VAL A 88 -4.57 -8.04 2.89
CA VAL A 88 -4.11 -6.67 3.12
C VAL A 88 -2.61 -6.69 3.38
N LEU A 89 -1.86 -5.93 2.58
CA LEU A 89 -0.44 -5.67 2.75
C LEU A 89 -0.25 -4.35 3.50
N GLY A 90 0.26 -4.41 4.73
CA GLY A 90 0.33 -3.31 5.69
C GLY A 90 1.45 -2.30 5.49
N GLY A 91 2.35 -2.54 4.54
CA GLY A 91 3.52 -1.69 4.28
C GLY A 91 4.83 -2.32 4.74
N ASP A 92 5.92 -1.59 4.54
CA ASP A 92 7.31 -2.05 4.74
C ASP A 92 7.55 -3.37 3.98
N LEU A 93 7.14 -3.33 2.71
CA LEU A 93 7.13 -4.48 1.83
C LEU A 93 8.50 -4.75 1.22
N VAL A 94 9.32 -3.70 1.07
CA VAL A 94 10.69 -3.75 0.54
C VAL A 94 11.69 -3.17 1.54
N ASP A 95 12.97 -3.50 1.41
CA ASP A 95 14.01 -2.93 2.27
C ASP A 95 14.32 -1.48 1.92
N SER A 96 14.50 -1.17 0.64
CA SER A 96 14.84 0.17 0.10
C SER A 96 16.01 0.87 0.83
N ASN A 97 16.92 0.09 1.42
CA ASN A 97 18.01 0.59 2.25
C ASN A 97 19.36 -0.03 1.86
N VAL A 98 20.07 0.62 0.95
CA VAL A 98 21.47 0.29 0.63
C VAL A 98 22.47 1.04 1.54
N ALA A 99 21.98 1.94 2.39
CA ALA A 99 22.81 2.97 3.03
C ALA A 99 23.79 2.43 4.08
N ALA A 100 23.54 1.25 4.66
CA ALA A 100 24.41 0.71 5.69
C ALA A 100 25.80 0.27 5.17
N TRP A 101 25.94 -0.10 3.89
CA TRP A 101 27.19 -0.67 3.35
C TRP A 101 27.74 0.00 2.08
N SER A 102 26.94 0.73 1.31
CA SER A 102 27.39 1.28 0.01
C SER A 102 27.66 2.79 0.00
N GLY A 103 27.32 3.51 1.08
CA GLY A 103 27.40 4.98 1.11
C GLY A 103 26.41 5.68 0.18
N GLN A 104 25.46 4.95 -0.42
CA GLN A 104 24.39 5.51 -1.24
C GLN A 104 23.19 5.91 -0.37
N TYR A 105 22.52 6.99 -0.74
CA TYR A 105 21.30 7.43 -0.06
C TYR A 105 20.21 6.34 -0.15
N PRO A 106 19.47 6.08 0.94
CA PRO A 106 18.37 5.13 0.93
C PRO A 106 17.30 5.62 -0.06
N GLY A 107 16.76 4.70 -0.84
CA GLY A 107 15.82 4.98 -1.91
C GLY A 107 15.29 3.70 -2.52
N PRO A 108 14.27 3.80 -3.38
CA PRO A 108 13.55 2.64 -3.88
C PRO A 108 14.45 1.79 -4.77
N ILE A 109 14.42 0.48 -4.57
CA ILE A 109 15.21 -0.47 -5.36
C ILE A 109 14.25 -1.19 -6.31
N ALA A 110 14.32 -0.87 -7.60
CA ALA A 110 13.40 -1.39 -8.61
C ALA A 110 13.35 -2.94 -8.64
N GLU A 111 14.45 -3.62 -8.36
CA GLU A 111 14.49 -5.09 -8.30
C GLU A 111 13.62 -5.66 -7.17
N GLU A 112 13.59 -5.02 -6.00
CA GLU A 112 12.78 -5.46 -4.85
C GLU A 112 11.29 -5.36 -5.20
N TRP A 113 10.90 -4.25 -5.82
CA TRP A 113 9.53 -4.03 -6.29
C TRP A 113 9.13 -5.00 -7.39
N ALA A 114 10.01 -5.27 -8.36
CA ALA A 114 9.75 -6.24 -9.42
C ALA A 114 9.57 -7.67 -8.88
N LYS A 115 10.38 -8.08 -7.89
CA LYS A 115 10.22 -9.38 -7.22
C LYS A 115 8.87 -9.48 -6.51
N LEU A 116 8.53 -8.45 -5.73
CA LEU A 116 7.29 -8.38 -4.98
C LEU A 116 6.07 -8.40 -5.91
N SER A 117 6.00 -7.50 -6.89
CA SER A 117 4.86 -7.39 -7.80
C SER A 117 4.65 -8.68 -8.59
N HIS A 118 5.72 -9.34 -9.03
CA HIS A 118 5.62 -10.63 -9.72
C HIS A 118 4.93 -11.69 -8.86
N VAL A 119 5.37 -11.90 -7.61
CA VAL A 119 4.74 -12.88 -6.71
C VAL A 119 3.30 -12.50 -6.40
N LEU A 120 3.03 -11.23 -6.11
CA LEU A 120 1.67 -10.78 -5.79
C LEU A 120 0.72 -10.99 -6.96
N LEU A 121 1.11 -10.62 -8.17
CA LEU A 121 0.25 -10.71 -9.36
C LEU A 121 0.07 -12.14 -9.85
N THR A 122 1.12 -12.96 -9.80
CA THR A 122 1.08 -14.31 -10.40
C THR A 122 0.68 -15.40 -9.41
N GLU A 123 0.94 -15.21 -8.11
CA GLU A 123 0.72 -16.26 -7.10
C GLU A 123 -0.34 -15.88 -6.07
N CYS A 124 -0.48 -14.61 -5.68
CA CYS A 124 -1.42 -14.21 -4.63
C CYS A 124 -2.79 -13.77 -5.19
N ALA A 125 -2.78 -12.87 -6.18
CA ALA A 125 -3.98 -12.29 -6.78
C ALA A 125 -4.97 -13.33 -7.36
N PRO A 126 -4.54 -14.49 -7.90
CA PRO A 126 -5.48 -15.54 -8.32
C PRO A 126 -6.29 -16.18 -7.17
N HIS A 127 -5.93 -15.91 -5.91
CA HIS A 127 -6.52 -16.54 -4.74
C HIS A 127 -7.17 -15.54 -3.77
N SER A 128 -6.80 -14.26 -3.84
CA SER A 128 -7.33 -13.23 -2.95
C SER A 128 -7.18 -11.85 -3.58
N PRO A 129 -8.22 -10.98 -3.50
CA PRO A 129 -8.05 -9.56 -3.75
C PRO A 129 -6.95 -8.98 -2.86
N ILE A 130 -6.05 -8.19 -3.45
CA ILE A 130 -4.91 -7.60 -2.73
C ILE A 130 -5.21 -6.13 -2.45
N LEU A 131 -5.23 -5.77 -1.18
CA LEU A 131 -5.29 -4.38 -0.71
C LEU A 131 -3.93 -4.00 -0.18
N THR A 132 -3.45 -2.79 -0.47
CA THR A 132 -2.10 -2.37 -0.06
C THR A 132 -2.13 -1.02 0.63
N VAL A 133 -1.34 -0.92 1.68
CA VAL A 133 -1.05 0.31 2.42
C VAL A 133 0.46 0.53 2.35
N ARG A 134 0.86 1.79 2.25
CA ARG A 134 2.27 2.17 2.11
C ARG A 134 2.92 2.30 3.48
N GLY A 135 4.06 1.64 3.67
CA GLY A 135 4.94 1.81 4.83
C GLY A 135 6.01 2.89 4.63
N ASN A 136 6.85 3.08 5.65
CA ASN A 136 7.93 4.05 5.60
C ASN A 136 9.09 3.58 4.73
N HIS A 137 9.43 2.29 4.73
CA HIS A 137 10.45 1.74 3.83
C HIS A 137 10.04 1.81 2.36
N ASP A 138 8.73 1.73 2.09
CA ASP A 138 8.17 1.81 0.74
C ASP A 138 8.25 3.23 0.13
N SER A 139 8.63 4.23 0.94
CA SER A 139 8.55 5.66 0.61
C SER A 139 9.90 6.37 0.59
N PHE A 140 11.01 5.66 0.82
CA PHE A 140 12.32 6.32 0.92
C PHE A 140 12.65 7.09 -0.35
N ALA A 141 13.07 8.36 -0.19
CA ALA A 141 13.47 9.25 -1.28
C ALA A 141 12.45 9.38 -2.44
N VAL A 142 11.15 9.18 -2.16
CA VAL A 142 10.04 9.44 -3.08
C VAL A 142 9.43 10.80 -2.74
N ALA A 143 9.49 11.76 -3.66
CA ALA A 143 9.04 13.14 -3.44
C ALA A 143 7.51 13.30 -3.50
N GLY A 144 6.81 12.38 -4.16
CA GLY A 144 5.36 12.44 -4.30
C GLY A 144 4.79 11.31 -5.16
N TYR A 145 3.50 11.41 -5.46
CA TYR A 145 2.76 10.41 -6.21
C TYR A 145 3.30 10.21 -7.64
N ASP A 146 3.54 11.31 -8.36
CA ASP A 146 4.02 11.30 -9.74
C ASP A 146 5.54 11.14 -9.88
N ASP A 147 6.26 10.87 -8.78
CA ASP A 147 7.70 10.65 -8.82
C ASP A 147 8.02 9.37 -9.60
N GLU A 148 8.97 9.43 -10.53
CA GLU A 148 9.40 8.28 -11.34
C GLU A 148 9.93 7.13 -10.48
N LYS A 149 10.43 7.43 -9.29
CA LYS A 149 10.93 6.45 -8.32
C LYS A 149 9.82 5.84 -7.46
N ASN A 150 8.57 6.25 -7.65
CA ASN A 150 7.43 5.76 -6.89
C ASN A 150 6.96 4.37 -7.35
N HIS A 151 7.81 3.37 -7.17
CA HIS A 151 7.56 1.99 -7.59
C HIS A 151 6.34 1.36 -6.90
N PHE A 152 6.03 1.74 -5.65
CA PHE A 152 4.78 1.29 -5.00
C PHE A 152 3.56 1.59 -5.87
N TYR A 153 3.46 2.80 -6.42
CA TYR A 153 2.30 3.17 -7.21
C TYR A 153 2.35 2.57 -8.62
N ARG A 154 3.48 2.72 -9.31
CA ARG A 154 3.67 2.31 -10.71
C ARG A 154 3.68 0.79 -10.90
N ASP A 155 4.30 0.06 -9.97
CA ASP A 155 4.55 -1.38 -10.14
C ASP A 155 3.55 -2.24 -9.35
N MET A 156 2.95 -1.72 -8.28
CA MET A 156 1.86 -2.42 -7.57
C MET A 156 0.48 -1.83 -7.81
N VAL A 157 0.22 -0.58 -7.40
CA VAL A 157 -1.18 -0.08 -7.34
C VAL A 157 -1.84 -0.08 -8.71
N GLU A 158 -1.16 0.41 -9.76
CA GLU A 158 -1.72 0.41 -11.11
C GLU A 158 -1.93 -1.02 -11.65
N GLN A 159 -0.99 -1.94 -11.40
CA GLN A 159 -1.01 -3.29 -11.96
C GLN A 159 -2.00 -4.21 -11.22
N VAL A 160 -2.05 -4.14 -9.89
CA VAL A 160 -2.98 -4.92 -9.07
C VAL A 160 -4.42 -4.46 -9.30
N SER A 161 -4.65 -3.15 -9.43
CA SER A 161 -6.00 -2.60 -9.67
C SER A 161 -6.56 -2.96 -11.04
N SER A 162 -5.71 -3.08 -12.07
CA SER A 162 -6.14 -3.47 -13.42
C SER A 162 -6.49 -4.95 -13.55
N CYS A 163 -5.97 -5.81 -12.65
CA CYS A 163 -6.32 -7.22 -12.59
C CYS A 163 -7.70 -7.48 -11.95
N SER A 164 -8.15 -6.63 -11.03
CA SER A 164 -9.43 -6.79 -10.31
C SER A 164 -10.67 -6.42 -11.13
N THR A 165 -10.53 -5.75 -12.28
CA THR A 165 -11.67 -5.39 -13.17
C THR A 165 -12.05 -6.47 -14.19
N SER A 166 -11.43 -7.65 -14.13
CA SER A 166 -11.68 -8.75 -15.08
C SER A 166 -12.49 -9.92 -14.49
N LEU A 167 -13.12 -9.73 -13.32
CA LEU A 167 -14.01 -10.69 -12.69
C LEU A 167 -15.48 -10.33 -12.92
#